data_AF-C1MZL3-F1
#
_entry.id   AF-C1MZL3-F1
#
_cell.length_a   1.000
_cell.length_b   1.000
_cell.length_c   1.000
_cell.angle_alpha   90.00
_cell.angle_beta   90.00
_cell.angle_gamma   90.00
#
_symmetry.space_group_name_H-M   'P 1'
#
loop_
_entity.id
_entity.type
_entity.pdbx_description
1 polymer ?
#
loop_
_entity_poly.entity_id
_entity_poly.type
_entity_poly.pdbx_seq_one_letter_code
_entity_poly.pdbx_strand_id
1 'polypeptide(L)'
;MLAPSLEAAARPPRSTPADAAGTETATQHIYVLKLEDDCFYVGKTTDVRGRLEKHRRGCNTWAWTAKHKPIPGDDAIYFVETMTEPTAEDAITERMMCEYGIDKVRGGTFSKPNLPEHQAKTLKDKWCTWTDSCFVCREAGHKSINCRRRKEMVRRDLEEAREREEHARAEDELLFSFDNLSVSHTSHPKNSGKKWTEEEKEQLAREKREGKTNEEIAGIHERSVNAIYMQWNKQKPRDSL
;
A
#
# COMPACT_ATOMS: atom_id res chain seq x y z
N MET A 1 -7.37 -98.88 -3.52
CA MET A 1 -6.51 -97.97 -2.74
C MET A 1 -6.95 -96.55 -3.12
N LEU A 2 -8.05 -95.94 -2.64
CA LEU A 2 -8.50 -95.57 -1.28
C LEU A 2 -7.46 -94.74 -0.49
N ALA A 3 -7.71 -93.42 -0.44
CA ALA A 3 -6.99 -92.36 0.28
C ALA A 3 -7.20 -92.43 1.82
N PRO A 4 -6.51 -91.61 2.66
CA PRO A 4 -6.85 -90.17 2.88
C PRO A 4 -5.62 -89.24 3.08
N SER A 5 -5.64 -87.96 2.67
CA SER A 5 -6.02 -86.74 3.43
C SER A 5 -5.37 -86.57 4.80
N LEU A 6 -4.53 -85.53 5.00
CA LEU A 6 -4.53 -84.68 6.21
C LEU A 6 -3.49 -83.53 6.18
N GLU A 7 -3.94 -82.41 6.76
CA GLU A 7 -3.20 -81.32 7.41
C GLU A 7 -2.76 -80.08 6.62
N ALA A 8 -3.73 -79.17 6.52
CA ALA A 8 -3.53 -77.74 6.59
C ALA A 8 -2.87 -77.34 7.94
N ALA A 9 -1.64 -76.85 7.90
CA ALA A 9 -1.00 -76.25 9.07
C ALA A 9 -1.48 -74.81 9.26
N ALA A 10 -2.28 -74.60 10.31
CA ALA A 10 -2.67 -73.30 10.83
C ALA A 10 -1.43 -72.50 11.27
N ARG A 11 -1.33 -71.23 10.85
CA ARG A 11 -0.36 -70.28 11.42
C ARG A 11 -0.80 -69.90 12.84
N PRO A 12 0.10 -69.91 13.84
CA PRO A 12 -0.23 -69.45 15.20
C PRO A 12 -0.43 -67.92 15.25
N PRO A 13 -1.27 -67.40 16.16
CA PRO A 13 -1.46 -65.97 16.33
C PRO A 13 -0.33 -65.31 17.14
N ARG A 14 0.05 -64.11 16.68
CA ARG A 14 0.57 -62.94 17.42
C ARG A 14 1.57 -63.15 18.57
N SER A 15 2.75 -62.58 18.40
CA SER A 15 3.40 -61.78 19.45
C SER A 15 4.13 -60.59 18.81
N THR A 16 3.65 -59.39 19.14
CA THR A 16 4.37 -58.14 18.94
C THR A 16 5.57 -58.10 19.89
N PRO A 17 6.75 -57.66 19.46
CA PRO A 17 7.58 -56.83 20.30
C PRO A 17 7.16 -55.37 20.05
N ALA A 18 6.41 -54.83 21.02
CA ALA A 18 6.49 -53.41 21.30
C ALA A 18 7.92 -53.10 21.79
N ASP A 19 8.31 -51.84 21.58
CA ASP A 19 9.41 -51.15 22.27
C ASP A 19 10.84 -51.41 21.77
N ALA A 20 11.22 -50.66 20.73
CA ALA A 20 12.42 -49.81 20.71
C ALA A 20 12.62 -49.15 19.33
N ALA A 21 11.63 -48.40 18.85
CA ALA A 21 11.86 -47.43 17.77
C ALA A 21 12.14 -46.09 18.43
N GLY A 22 13.41 -45.84 18.77
CA GLY A 22 13.87 -44.49 19.03
C GLY A 22 13.63 -43.68 17.76
N THR A 23 12.61 -42.82 17.78
CA THR A 23 12.44 -41.80 16.76
C THR A 23 13.55 -40.79 17.00
N GLU A 24 14.69 -40.97 16.31
CA GLU A 24 15.70 -39.92 16.20
C GLU A 24 15.02 -38.71 15.55
N THR A 25 14.64 -37.75 16.38
CA THR A 25 14.12 -36.47 15.92
C THR A 25 15.23 -35.79 15.15
N ALA A 26 15.03 -35.58 13.84
CA ALA A 26 15.98 -34.86 13.01
C ALA A 26 16.24 -33.48 13.62
N THR A 27 17.45 -33.27 14.13
CA THR A 27 17.84 -32.00 14.76
C THR A 27 17.81 -30.91 13.70
N GLN A 28 16.97 -29.90 13.90
CA GLN A 28 16.91 -28.75 13.01
C GLN A 28 17.94 -27.72 13.47
N HIS A 29 18.58 -27.06 12.51
CA HIS A 29 19.54 -26.00 12.73
C HIS A 29 19.04 -24.71 12.09
N ILE A 30 19.23 -23.60 12.78
CA ILE A 30 19.09 -22.25 12.24
C ILE A 30 20.46 -21.83 11.73
N TYR A 31 20.50 -21.31 10.52
CA TYR A 31 21.73 -20.84 9.91
C TYR A 31 21.54 -19.42 9.40
N VAL A 32 22.63 -18.66 9.42
CA VAL A 32 22.69 -17.32 8.84
C VAL A 32 23.73 -17.32 7.74
N LEU A 33 23.31 -16.92 6.54
CA LEU A 33 24.19 -16.77 5.39
C LEU A 33 24.55 -15.32 5.17
N LYS A 34 25.83 -15.06 4.89
CA LYS A 34 26.31 -13.81 4.28
C LYS A 34 26.12 -13.87 2.78
N LEU A 35 25.48 -12.85 2.25
CA LEU A 35 25.25 -12.63 0.83
C LEU A 35 26.09 -11.44 0.36
N GLU A 36 26.14 -11.24 -0.95
CA GLU A 36 26.64 -10.02 -1.58
C GLU A 36 25.89 -8.78 -1.06
N ASP A 37 26.48 -7.59 -1.22
CA ASP A 37 25.96 -6.30 -0.74
C ASP A 37 25.77 -6.18 0.78
N ASP A 38 26.58 -6.91 1.57
CA ASP A 38 26.47 -7.00 3.03
C ASP A 38 25.07 -7.41 3.50
N CYS A 39 24.37 -8.21 2.69
CA CYS A 39 23.05 -8.73 3.01
C CYS A 39 23.14 -10.08 3.71
N PHE A 40 22.11 -10.42 4.49
CA PHE A 40 22.05 -11.66 5.26
C PHE A 40 20.75 -12.41 4.99
N TYR A 41 20.83 -13.73 5.04
CA TYR A 41 19.67 -14.61 5.00
C TYR A 41 19.64 -15.54 6.20
N VAL A 42 18.54 -15.57 6.92
CA VAL A 42 18.30 -16.49 8.03
C VAL A 42 17.32 -17.57 7.58
N GLY A 43 17.65 -18.82 7.84
CA GLY A 43 16.77 -19.94 7.54
C GLY A 43 16.95 -21.08 8.53
N LYS A 44 16.00 -22.01 8.53
CA LYS A 44 16.13 -23.30 9.22
C LYS A 44 16.27 -24.46 8.26
N THR A 45 17.08 -25.45 8.63
CA THR A 45 17.27 -26.69 7.87
C THR A 45 17.89 -27.77 8.74
N THR A 46 17.75 -29.04 8.34
CA THR A 46 18.47 -30.17 8.94
C THR A 46 19.88 -30.32 8.36
N ASP A 47 20.13 -29.84 7.14
CA ASP A 47 21.42 -29.90 6.45
C ASP A 47 21.83 -28.52 5.91
N VAL A 48 22.69 -27.83 6.67
CA VAL A 48 23.14 -26.47 6.33
C VAL A 48 24.03 -26.45 5.09
N ARG A 49 24.91 -27.45 4.92
CA ARG A 49 25.88 -27.50 3.81
C ARG A 49 25.17 -27.73 2.48
N GLY A 50 24.30 -28.75 2.41
CA GLY A 50 23.53 -29.01 1.20
C GLY A 50 22.56 -27.86 0.87
N ARG A 51 22.10 -27.13 1.89
CA ARG A 51 21.25 -25.95 1.69
C ARG A 51 22.02 -24.77 1.09
N LEU A 52 23.22 -24.47 1.59
CA LEU A 52 24.10 -23.44 1.03
C LEU A 52 24.40 -23.71 -0.45
N GLU A 53 24.70 -24.97 -0.79
CA GLU A 53 24.98 -25.34 -2.18
C GLU A 53 23.75 -25.12 -3.09
N LYS A 54 22.55 -25.43 -2.61
CA LYS A 54 21.30 -25.13 -3.34
C LYS A 54 21.10 -23.63 -3.59
N HIS A 55 21.43 -22.78 -2.61
CA HIS A 55 21.39 -21.32 -2.80
C HIS A 55 22.43 -20.87 -3.84
N ARG A 56 23.64 -21.45 -3.84
CA ARG A 56 24.68 -21.16 -4.85
C ARG A 56 24.31 -21.58 -6.26
N ARG A 57 23.65 -22.74 -6.40
CA ARG A 57 23.16 -23.25 -7.69
C ARG A 57 22.02 -22.41 -8.27
N GLY A 58 21.45 -21.47 -7.51
CA GLY A 58 20.48 -20.50 -8.00
C GLY A 58 19.07 -21.06 -8.20
N CYS A 59 18.54 -21.78 -7.20
CA CYS A 59 17.15 -22.22 -7.25
C CYS A 59 16.21 -21.01 -7.09
N ASN A 60 15.38 -20.78 -8.09
CA ASN A 60 14.36 -19.72 -8.22
C ASN A 60 13.28 -19.69 -7.12
N THR A 61 13.42 -20.49 -6.06
CA THR A 61 12.48 -20.57 -4.93
C THR A 61 12.69 -19.46 -3.89
N TRP A 62 13.86 -18.80 -3.86
CA TRP A 62 14.18 -17.76 -2.89
C TRP A 62 14.56 -16.45 -3.57
N ALA A 63 13.58 -15.55 -3.71
CA ALA A 63 13.75 -14.24 -4.35
C ALA A 63 14.89 -13.40 -3.74
N TRP A 64 15.11 -13.50 -2.42
CA TRP A 64 16.18 -12.77 -1.74
C TRP A 64 17.58 -13.27 -2.12
N THR A 65 17.85 -14.56 -1.93
CA THR A 65 19.15 -15.17 -2.25
C THR A 65 19.41 -15.31 -3.75
N ALA A 66 18.36 -15.19 -4.58
CA ALA A 66 18.49 -15.11 -6.03
C ALA A 66 18.98 -13.72 -6.47
N LYS A 67 18.57 -12.66 -5.73
CA LYS A 67 19.02 -11.29 -5.96
C LYS A 67 20.43 -11.06 -5.40
N HIS A 68 20.69 -11.51 -4.18
CA HIS A 68 21.99 -11.38 -3.50
C HIS A 68 22.58 -12.79 -3.32
N LYS A 69 23.62 -13.13 -4.07
CA LYS A 69 24.18 -14.48 -4.02
C LYS A 69 24.97 -14.69 -2.72
N PRO A 70 25.03 -15.91 -2.16
CA PRO A 70 25.92 -16.20 -1.05
C PRO A 70 27.37 -15.96 -1.44
N ILE A 71 28.16 -15.39 -0.54
CA ILE A 71 29.58 -15.15 -0.78
C ILE A 71 30.33 -16.47 -1.10
N PRO A 72 31.40 -16.43 -1.90
CA PRO A 72 32.21 -17.61 -2.18
C PRO A 72 32.94 -18.10 -0.92
N GLY A 73 33.12 -19.42 -0.78
CA GLY A 73 33.83 -20.05 0.35
C GLY A 73 32.97 -20.42 1.56
N ASP A 74 33.54 -21.13 2.53
CA ASP A 74 32.79 -21.56 3.72
C ASP A 74 32.40 -20.40 4.66
N ASP A 75 33.03 -19.24 4.50
CA ASP A 75 32.72 -17.99 5.20
C ASP A 75 31.31 -17.45 4.92
N ALA A 76 30.63 -18.01 3.90
CA ALA A 76 29.23 -17.73 3.62
C ALA A 76 28.32 -18.08 4.80
N ILE A 77 28.73 -19.03 5.65
CA ILE A 77 27.99 -19.36 6.87
C ILE A 77 28.47 -18.42 7.97
N TYR A 78 27.61 -17.45 8.33
CA TYR A 78 27.93 -16.50 9.40
C TYR A 78 27.90 -17.19 10.77
N PHE A 79 26.82 -17.91 11.05
CA PHE A 79 26.72 -18.80 12.21
C PHE A 79 25.64 -19.85 12.00
N VAL A 80 25.72 -20.91 12.81
CA VAL A 80 24.73 -21.98 12.88
C VAL A 80 24.42 -22.25 14.34
N GLU A 81 23.14 -22.34 14.67
CA GLU A 81 22.66 -22.65 16.01
C GLU A 81 21.65 -23.79 15.94
N THR A 82 21.65 -24.69 16.92
CA THR A 82 20.65 -25.75 17.00
C THR A 82 19.31 -25.15 17.39
N MET A 83 18.26 -25.47 16.62
CA MET A 83 16.93 -24.96 16.86
C MET A 83 16.38 -25.58 18.15
N THR A 84 16.23 -24.75 19.18
CA THR A 84 15.58 -25.12 20.44
C THR A 84 14.08 -24.87 20.40
N GLU A 85 13.67 -23.78 19.76
CA GLU A 85 12.29 -23.31 19.70
C GLU A 85 11.83 -23.05 18.25
N PRO A 86 10.55 -23.29 17.91
CA PRO A 86 10.04 -23.03 16.56
C PRO A 86 10.14 -21.56 16.12
N THR A 87 10.14 -20.64 17.08
CA THR A 87 10.19 -19.18 16.88
C THR A 87 11.61 -18.61 16.89
N ALA A 88 12.62 -19.44 17.16
CA ALA A 88 14.01 -18.97 17.25
C ALA A 88 14.54 -18.39 15.93
N GLU A 89 14.07 -18.90 14.79
CA GLU A 89 14.41 -18.37 13.45
C GLU A 89 13.98 -16.90 13.30
N ASP A 90 12.74 -16.59 13.68
CA ASP A 90 12.21 -15.24 13.59
C ASP A 90 12.91 -14.32 14.60
N ALA A 91 13.17 -14.79 15.83
CA ALA A 91 13.88 -14.02 16.84
C ALA A 91 15.31 -13.63 16.41
N ILE A 92 16.04 -14.57 15.78
CA ILE A 92 17.37 -14.31 15.21
C ILE A 92 17.27 -13.32 14.06
N THR A 93 16.28 -13.48 13.18
CA THR A 93 16.05 -12.57 12.05
C THR A 93 15.79 -11.14 12.56
N GLU A 94 14.91 -10.96 13.55
CA GLU A 94 14.60 -9.66 14.13
C GLU A 94 15.81 -9.00 14.80
N ARG A 95 16.66 -9.78 15.49
CA ARG A 95 17.91 -9.30 16.10
C ARG A 95 18.89 -8.83 15.03
N MET A 96 19.13 -9.65 14.01
CA MET A 96 20.01 -9.31 12.89
C MET A 96 19.52 -8.06 12.13
N MET A 97 18.20 -7.90 11.96
CA MET A 97 17.62 -6.68 11.36
C MET A 97 17.85 -5.42 12.22
N CYS A 98 17.85 -5.56 13.54
CA CYS A 98 18.16 -4.46 14.45
C CYS A 98 19.62 -4.00 14.32
N GLU A 99 20.55 -4.95 14.17
CA GLU A 99 21.99 -4.69 14.11
C GLU A 99 22.47 -4.22 12.74
N TYR A 100 22.09 -4.91 11.66
CA TYR A 100 22.57 -4.64 10.30
C TYR A 100 21.62 -3.76 9.48
N GLY A 101 20.41 -3.54 9.97
CA GLY A 101 19.37 -2.76 9.31
C GLY A 101 18.29 -3.62 8.65
N ILE A 102 17.08 -3.07 8.64
CA ILE A 102 15.89 -3.81 8.19
C ILE A 102 15.96 -4.22 6.74
N ASP A 103 16.69 -3.48 5.90
CA ASP A 103 16.75 -3.74 4.46
C ASP A 103 17.83 -4.74 4.07
N LYS A 104 18.73 -5.11 4.99
CA LYS A 104 19.87 -6.00 4.70
C LYS A 104 19.59 -7.46 5.05
N VAL A 105 18.59 -7.75 5.88
CA VAL A 105 18.38 -9.09 6.43
C VAL A 105 17.00 -9.61 6.03
N ARG A 106 16.89 -10.87 5.61
CA ARG A 106 15.61 -11.57 5.37
C ARG A 106 15.66 -12.98 5.92
N GLY A 107 14.53 -13.50 6.37
CA GLY A 107 14.45 -14.87 6.92
C GLY A 107 13.09 -15.16 7.52
N GLY A 108 12.76 -16.44 7.71
CA GLY A 108 11.49 -16.88 8.32
C GLY A 108 10.25 -16.16 7.79
N THR A 109 9.50 -15.55 8.71
CA THR A 109 8.29 -14.75 8.44
C THR A 109 8.57 -13.52 7.54
N PHE A 110 9.79 -13.00 7.57
CA PHE A 110 10.24 -11.82 6.84
C PHE A 110 11.08 -12.19 5.61
N SER A 111 10.73 -13.28 4.91
CA SER A 111 11.48 -13.77 3.74
C SER A 111 11.21 -13.00 2.44
N LYS A 112 10.19 -12.12 2.41
CA LYS A 112 9.82 -11.34 1.23
C LYS A 112 10.87 -10.24 0.94
N PRO A 113 11.28 -10.04 -0.32
CA PRO A 113 12.32 -9.06 -0.65
C PRO A 113 11.90 -7.63 -0.29
N ASN A 114 10.64 -7.27 -0.58
CA ASN A 114 10.05 -6.03 -0.12
C ASN A 114 9.25 -6.27 1.16
N LEU A 115 9.66 -5.63 2.26
CA LEU A 115 9.01 -5.76 3.55
C LEU A 115 7.87 -4.73 3.63
N PRO A 116 6.62 -5.15 3.90
CA PRO A 116 5.51 -4.21 4.08
C PRO A 116 5.79 -3.18 5.18
N GLU A 117 5.40 -1.93 4.94
CA GLU A 117 5.66 -0.81 5.88
C GLU A 117 5.11 -1.08 7.29
N HIS A 118 3.96 -1.76 7.40
CA HIS A 118 3.40 -2.12 8.71
C HIS A 118 4.31 -3.06 9.51
N GLN A 119 4.95 -4.05 8.84
CA GLN A 119 5.89 -4.97 9.50
C GLN A 119 7.17 -4.22 9.88
N ALA A 120 7.65 -3.35 8.99
CA ALA A 120 8.81 -2.51 9.25
C ALA A 120 8.60 -1.60 10.46
N LYS A 121 7.42 -1.00 10.57
CA LYS A 121 7.03 -0.18 11.71
C LYS A 121 6.97 -0.99 13.01
N THR A 122 6.33 -2.17 13.00
CA THR A 122 6.27 -3.03 14.20
C THR A 122 7.67 -3.45 14.67
N LEU A 123 8.57 -3.82 13.77
CA LEU A 123 9.95 -4.16 14.11
C LEU A 123 10.68 -2.98 14.73
N LYS A 124 10.56 -1.81 14.10
CA LYS A 124 11.11 -0.55 14.59
C LYS A 124 10.60 -0.19 15.99
N ASP A 125 9.33 -0.42 16.28
CA ASP A 125 8.73 -0.17 17.59
C ASP A 125 9.22 -1.20 18.64
N LYS A 126 9.35 -2.48 18.25
CA LYS A 126 9.98 -3.51 19.10
C LYS A 126 11.39 -3.10 19.49
N TRP A 127 12.20 -2.59 18.55
CA TRP A 127 13.56 -2.17 18.84
C TRP A 127 13.62 -1.00 19.82
N CYS A 128 12.72 -0.01 19.69
CA CYS A 128 12.60 1.06 20.68
C CYS A 128 12.33 0.50 22.09
N THR A 129 11.59 -0.61 22.21
CA THR A 129 11.39 -1.30 23.49
C THR A 129 12.68 -1.96 23.99
N TRP A 130 13.43 -2.60 23.11
CA TRP A 130 14.70 -3.28 23.45
C TRP A 130 15.80 -2.29 23.86
N THR A 131 15.88 -1.14 23.20
CA THR A 131 16.90 -0.11 23.43
C THR A 131 16.44 0.99 24.38
N ASP A 132 15.30 0.79 25.05
CA ASP A 132 14.61 1.77 25.89
C ASP A 132 14.52 3.19 25.31
N SER A 133 14.26 3.26 24.01
CA SER A 133 14.24 4.49 23.22
C SER A 133 12.82 4.98 22.94
N CYS A 134 12.68 6.27 22.65
CA CYS A 134 11.39 6.89 22.37
C CYS A 134 10.75 6.37 21.08
N PHE A 135 9.48 5.97 21.10
CA PHE A 135 8.78 5.49 19.90
C PHE A 135 8.50 6.60 18.86
N VAL A 136 8.63 7.88 19.24
CA VAL A 136 8.36 9.02 18.36
C VAL A 136 9.63 9.52 17.69
N CYS A 137 10.67 9.82 18.47
CA CYS A 137 11.91 10.40 17.95
C CYS A 137 13.07 9.40 17.83
N ARG A 138 12.91 8.17 18.37
CA ARG A 138 13.93 7.10 18.39
C ARG A 138 15.18 7.39 19.22
N GLU A 139 15.18 8.47 19.99
CA GLU A 139 16.27 8.82 20.90
C GLU A 139 16.07 8.16 22.27
N ALA A 140 17.16 7.76 22.91
CA ALA A 140 17.15 7.21 24.26
C ALA A 140 16.94 8.29 25.34
N GLY A 141 16.59 7.86 26.55
CA GLY A 141 16.53 8.73 27.74
C GLY A 141 15.16 9.35 28.03
N HIS A 142 14.15 9.14 27.18
CA HIS A 142 12.77 9.55 27.47
C HIS A 142 11.72 8.64 26.83
N LYS A 143 10.53 8.58 27.44
CA LYS A 143 9.37 7.87 26.89
C LYS A 143 8.58 8.77 25.93
N SER A 144 7.78 8.18 25.06
CA SER A 144 6.96 8.90 24.07
C SER A 144 6.09 10.01 24.65
N ILE A 145 5.56 9.83 25.87
CA ILE A 145 4.75 10.84 26.56
C ILE A 145 5.53 12.13 26.87
N ASN A 146 6.83 11.98 27.14
CA ASN A 146 7.74 13.08 27.46
C ASN A 146 8.55 13.54 26.24
N CYS A 147 8.21 13.08 25.03
CA CYS A 147 8.93 13.43 23.82
C CYS A 147 8.61 14.85 23.38
N ARG A 148 9.66 15.67 23.24
CA ARG A 148 9.55 17.04 22.71
C ARG A 148 8.94 17.07 21.31
N ARG A 149 9.42 16.21 20.39
CA ARG A 149 8.89 16.13 19.02
C ARG A 149 7.40 15.78 19.00
N ARG A 150 6.93 14.92 19.91
CA ARG A 150 5.50 14.61 20.05
C ARG A 150 4.69 15.85 20.45
N LYS A 151 5.18 16.63 21.42
CA LYS A 151 4.52 17.86 21.86
C LYS A 151 4.45 18.89 20.73
N GLU A 152 5.52 19.03 19.95
CA GLU A 152 5.59 19.92 18.79
C GLU A 152 4.58 19.51 17.70
N MET A 153 4.46 18.21 17.39
CA MET A 153 3.47 17.70 16.45
C MET A 153 2.04 18.04 16.89
N VAL A 154 1.69 17.73 18.15
CA VAL A 154 0.35 18.03 18.69
C VAL A 154 0.06 19.53 18.65
N ARG A 155 1.05 20.37 18.96
CA ARG A 155 0.88 21.83 18.90
C ARG A 155 0.53 22.29 17.48
N ARG A 156 1.23 21.77 16.46
CA ARG A 156 0.99 22.09 15.05
C ARG A 156 -0.39 21.59 14.59
N ASP A 157 -0.75 20.35 14.90
CA ASP A 157 -2.05 19.79 14.52
C ASP A 157 -3.22 20.61 15.10
N LEU A 158 -3.06 21.15 16.31
CA LEU A 158 -4.03 22.06 16.94
C LEU A 158 -4.08 23.45 16.29
N GLU A 159 -2.94 23.94 15.78
CA GLU A 159 -2.85 25.21 15.05
C GLU A 159 -3.55 25.09 13.70
N GLU A 160 -3.23 24.03 12.93
CA GLU A 160 -3.90 23.70 11.66
C GLU A 160 -5.41 23.42 11.84
N ALA A 161 -5.83 22.87 12.98
CA ALA A 161 -7.25 22.71 13.29
C ALA A 161 -7.96 24.06 13.49
N ARG A 162 -7.34 24.98 14.25
CA ARG A 162 -7.89 26.34 14.45
C ARG A 162 -7.98 27.12 13.15
N GLU A 163 -6.96 27.06 12.32
CA GLU A 163 -6.96 27.73 11.01
C GLU A 163 -8.08 27.19 10.10
N ARG A 164 -8.33 25.87 10.11
CA ARG A 164 -9.45 25.28 9.38
C ARG A 164 -10.82 25.73 9.90
N GLU A 165 -10.98 25.85 11.22
CA GLU A 165 -12.21 26.37 11.83
C GLU A 165 -12.43 27.85 11.51
N GLU A 166 -11.37 28.67 11.53
CA GLU A 166 -11.43 30.08 11.14
C GLU A 166 -11.78 30.24 9.66
N HIS A 167 -11.17 29.44 8.78
CA HIS A 167 -11.50 29.43 7.36
C HIS A 167 -12.97 29.05 7.12
N ALA A 168 -13.44 27.98 7.76
CA ALA A 168 -14.84 27.54 7.65
C ALA A 168 -15.80 28.65 8.12
N ARG A 169 -15.47 29.35 9.21
CA ARG A 169 -16.28 30.49 9.69
C ARG A 169 -16.28 31.66 8.69
N ALA A 170 -15.14 31.97 8.09
CA ALA A 170 -15.03 33.02 7.09
C ALA A 170 -15.80 32.67 5.80
N GLU A 171 -15.78 31.40 5.39
CA GLU A 171 -16.59 30.89 4.28
C GLU A 171 -18.10 31.01 4.58
N ASP A 172 -18.53 30.63 5.79
CA ASP A 172 -19.91 30.79 6.23
C ASP A 172 -20.34 32.26 6.28
N GLU A 173 -19.47 33.16 6.75
CA GLU A 173 -19.73 34.62 6.77
C GLU A 173 -19.85 35.20 5.36
N LEU A 174 -19.00 34.76 4.42
CA LEU A 174 -19.11 35.14 3.01
C LEU A 174 -20.40 34.62 2.37
N LEU A 175 -20.80 33.38 2.68
CA LEU A 175 -22.05 32.80 2.19
C LEU A 175 -23.26 33.60 2.70
N PHE A 176 -23.28 33.92 4.00
CA PHE A 176 -24.33 34.76 4.59
C PHE A 176 -24.33 36.18 4.01
N SER A 177 -23.15 36.74 3.70
CA SER A 177 -23.04 38.04 3.02
C SER A 177 -23.55 38.00 1.57
N PHE A 178 -23.43 36.88 0.87
CA PHE A 178 -23.91 36.73 -0.51
C PHE A 178 -25.44 36.66 -0.58
N ASP A 179 -26.09 36.04 0.41
CA ASP A 179 -27.56 36.03 0.53
C ASP A 179 -28.16 37.42 0.74
N ASN A 180 -27.38 38.37 1.27
CA ASN A 180 -27.79 39.75 1.47
C ASN A 180 -27.49 40.67 0.27
N LEU A 181 -26.81 40.14 -0.75
CA LEU A 181 -26.66 40.84 -2.02
C LEU A 181 -27.97 40.66 -2.80
N SER A 182 -28.93 41.57 -2.58
CA SER A 182 -30.14 41.61 -3.39
C SER A 182 -29.72 41.84 -4.84
N VAL A 183 -29.65 40.77 -5.64
CA VAL A 183 -29.55 40.89 -7.08
C VAL A 183 -30.82 41.63 -7.49
N SER A 184 -30.68 42.91 -7.84
CA SER A 184 -31.75 43.65 -8.49
C SER A 184 -32.19 42.80 -9.66
N HIS A 185 -33.40 42.24 -9.58
CA HIS A 185 -33.96 41.40 -10.63
C HIS A 185 -33.86 42.19 -11.94
N THR A 186 -32.83 41.92 -12.75
CA THR A 186 -32.81 42.36 -14.13
C THR A 186 -33.98 41.61 -14.75
N SER A 187 -35.04 42.34 -15.07
CA SER A 187 -36.26 41.82 -15.66
C SER A 187 -35.90 40.79 -16.73
N HIS A 188 -36.19 39.52 -16.44
CA HIS A 188 -35.85 38.45 -17.36
C HIS A 188 -36.57 38.70 -18.68
N PRO A 189 -35.88 38.61 -19.84
CA PRO A 189 -36.53 38.72 -21.13
C PRO A 189 -37.65 37.68 -21.23
N LYS A 190 -38.82 38.04 -21.79
CA LYS A 190 -40.03 37.19 -21.80
C LYS A 190 -39.80 35.81 -22.44
N ASN A 191 -38.80 35.70 -23.31
CA ASN A 191 -38.44 34.47 -24.01
C ASN A 191 -37.16 33.80 -23.45
N SER A 192 -36.73 34.16 -22.24
CA SER A 192 -35.63 33.47 -21.55
C SER A 192 -35.93 31.97 -21.38
N GLY A 193 -34.98 31.12 -21.75
CA GLY A 193 -35.11 29.65 -21.65
C GLY A 193 -36.02 28.97 -22.68
N LYS A 194 -36.79 29.70 -23.48
CA LYS A 194 -37.63 29.11 -24.55
C LYS A 194 -36.77 28.55 -25.69
N LYS A 195 -37.18 27.44 -26.30
CA LYS A 195 -36.54 26.92 -27.52
C LYS A 195 -36.72 27.91 -28.67
N TRP A 196 -35.76 27.95 -29.60
CA TRP A 196 -35.81 28.79 -30.80
C TRP A 196 -36.64 28.10 -31.88
N THR A 197 -37.66 28.77 -32.42
CA THR A 197 -38.41 28.30 -33.60
C THR A 197 -37.62 28.56 -34.88
N GLU A 198 -37.99 27.90 -35.98
CA GLU A 198 -37.33 28.14 -37.28
C GLU A 198 -37.57 29.57 -37.78
N GLU A 199 -38.77 30.12 -37.56
CA GLU A 199 -39.12 31.51 -37.90
C GLU A 199 -38.25 32.52 -37.13
N GLU A 200 -38.00 32.30 -35.82
CA GLU A 200 -37.11 33.15 -35.02
C GLU A 200 -35.67 33.07 -35.52
N LYS A 201 -35.21 31.90 -36.00
CA LYS A 201 -33.85 31.74 -36.53
C LYS A 201 -33.70 32.45 -37.88
N GLU A 202 -34.70 32.37 -38.75
CA GLU A 202 -34.72 33.05 -40.03
C GLU A 202 -34.79 34.58 -39.85
N GLN A 203 -35.59 35.04 -38.88
CA GLN A 203 -35.62 36.44 -38.48
C GLN A 203 -34.27 36.91 -37.94
N LEU A 204 -33.63 36.15 -37.05
CA LEU A 204 -32.29 36.45 -36.54
C LEU A 204 -31.26 36.57 -37.67
N ALA A 205 -31.28 35.66 -38.64
CA ALA A 205 -30.36 35.68 -39.77
C ALA A 205 -30.59 36.89 -40.69
N ARG A 206 -31.84 37.28 -40.90
CA ARG A 206 -32.21 38.50 -41.65
C ARG A 206 -31.74 39.76 -40.92
N GLU A 207 -32.00 39.88 -39.62
CA GLU A 207 -31.60 41.05 -38.83
C GLU A 207 -30.06 41.19 -38.74
N LYS A 208 -29.34 40.07 -38.72
CA LYS A 208 -27.88 40.05 -38.82
C LYS A 208 -27.37 40.47 -40.19
N ARG A 209 -28.05 40.06 -41.27
CA ARG A 209 -27.72 40.48 -42.65
C ARG A 209 -28.02 41.97 -42.89
N GLU A 210 -29.04 42.50 -42.22
CA GLU A 210 -29.38 43.93 -42.19
C GLU A 210 -28.41 44.77 -41.33
N GLY A 211 -27.46 44.13 -40.61
CA GLY A 211 -26.42 44.83 -39.86
C GLY A 211 -26.82 45.29 -38.45
N LYS A 212 -27.95 44.80 -37.89
CA LYS A 212 -28.38 45.15 -36.53
C LYS A 212 -27.42 44.62 -35.46
N THR A 213 -27.23 45.42 -34.42
CA THR A 213 -26.42 45.07 -33.24
C THR A 213 -27.08 43.95 -32.43
N ASN A 214 -26.33 43.24 -31.58
CA ASN A 214 -26.92 42.16 -30.78
C ASN A 214 -27.93 42.69 -29.76
N GLU A 215 -27.74 43.94 -29.33
CA GLU A 215 -28.58 44.68 -28.38
C GLU A 215 -29.95 45.00 -28.99
N GLU A 216 -29.98 45.47 -30.24
CA GLU A 216 -31.22 45.74 -30.97
C GLU A 216 -32.02 44.46 -31.25
N ILE A 217 -31.31 43.40 -31.67
CA ILE A 217 -31.90 42.08 -31.94
C ILE A 217 -32.45 41.45 -30.64
N ALA A 218 -31.73 41.61 -29.53
CA ALA A 218 -32.19 41.14 -28.22
C ALA A 218 -33.52 41.78 -27.82
N GLY A 219 -33.70 43.07 -28.11
CA GLY A 219 -34.96 43.78 -27.93
C GLY A 219 -36.10 43.23 -28.80
N ILE A 220 -35.83 42.99 -30.09
CA ILE A 220 -36.84 42.49 -31.05
C ILE A 220 -37.31 41.07 -30.71
N HIS A 221 -36.36 40.20 -30.36
CA HIS A 221 -36.66 38.81 -30.01
C HIS A 221 -37.12 38.63 -28.55
N GLU A 222 -37.12 39.71 -27.74
CA GLU A 222 -37.36 39.67 -26.29
C GLU A 222 -36.50 38.59 -25.59
N ARG A 223 -35.22 38.46 -26.00
CA ARG A 223 -34.23 37.50 -25.49
C ARG A 223 -32.98 38.23 -25.00
N SER A 224 -32.11 37.56 -24.25
CA SER A 224 -30.85 38.19 -23.79
C SER A 224 -29.86 38.34 -24.95
N VAL A 225 -29.01 39.37 -24.88
CA VAL A 225 -27.91 39.61 -25.82
C VAL A 225 -27.03 38.35 -25.98
N ASN A 226 -26.75 37.65 -24.88
CA ASN A 226 -25.99 36.40 -24.90
C ASN A 226 -26.75 35.27 -25.64
N ALA A 227 -28.07 35.19 -25.53
CA ALA A 227 -28.85 34.20 -26.27
C ALA A 227 -28.80 34.46 -27.79
N ILE A 228 -28.84 35.73 -28.21
CA ILE A 228 -28.65 36.13 -29.62
C ILE A 228 -27.26 35.71 -30.12
N TYR A 229 -26.22 36.05 -29.36
CA TYR A 229 -24.83 35.71 -29.68
C TYR A 229 -24.63 34.19 -29.83
N MET A 230 -25.10 33.41 -28.86
CA MET A 230 -24.98 31.95 -28.86
C MET A 230 -25.74 31.31 -30.02
N GLN A 231 -26.91 31.83 -30.37
CA GLN A 231 -27.71 31.29 -31.46
C GLN A 231 -27.09 31.61 -32.83
N TRP A 232 -26.56 32.81 -33.02
CA TRP A 232 -25.87 33.20 -34.26
C TRP A 232 -24.61 32.36 -34.49
N ASN A 233 -23.80 32.13 -33.46
CA ASN A 233 -22.58 31.33 -33.56
C ASN A 233 -22.83 29.85 -33.89
N LYS A 234 -24.02 29.31 -33.57
CA LYS A 234 -24.40 27.95 -33.98
C LYS A 234 -24.76 27.83 -35.46
N GLN A 235 -25.13 28.94 -36.11
CA GLN A 235 -25.55 28.96 -37.52
C GLN A 235 -24.38 29.21 -38.48
N LYS A 236 -23.25 29.71 -37.98
CA LYS A 236 -22.04 29.79 -38.80
C LYS A 236 -21.60 28.37 -39.15
N PRO A 237 -21.36 28.05 -40.43
CA PRO A 237 -20.64 26.83 -40.76
C PRO A 237 -19.33 26.84 -39.97
N ARG A 238 -18.94 25.69 -39.43
CA ARG A 238 -17.57 25.50 -38.93
C ARG A 238 -16.65 25.59 -40.14
N ASP A 239 -16.27 26.81 -40.50
CA ASP A 239 -15.25 27.03 -41.51
C ASP A 239 -13.99 26.28 -41.06
N SER A 240 -13.51 25.47 -41.99
CA SER A 240 -12.45 24.49 -41.83
C SER A 240 -11.18 25.13 -41.25
N LEU A 241 -10.78 24.67 -40.07
CA LEU A 241 -9.38 24.60 -39.66
C LEU A 241 -8.72 23.42 -40.35
#